data_AF-A0A7S0R5H4-F1
#
_entry.id   AF-A0A7S0R5H4-F1
#
_cell.length_a   1.000
_cell.length_b   1.000
_cell.length_c   1.000
_cell.angle_alpha   90.00
_cell.angle_beta   90.00
_cell.angle_gamma   90.00
#
_symmetry.space_group_name_H-M   'P 1'
#
loop_
_entity.id
_entity.type
_entity.pdbx_description
1 polymer ?
#
loop_
_entity_poly.entity_id
_entity_poly.type
_entity_poly.pdbx_seq_one_letter_code
_entity_poly.pdbx_strand_id
1 'polypeptide(L)'
;LTLAAAKGLVPLLHTGSELMREAAAGVVNLCATSDRNRVNIMRARAVEPLVELLHTGTEGAREQAGTALRSLVDFNHEDETQRGVVTQVMEAVEHLVANQQDY
;
A
#
# COMPACT_ATOMS: atom_id res chain seq x y z
N LEU A 1 -5.51 0.29 14.07
CA LEU A 1 -4.61 -0.82 13.65
C LEU A 1 -3.35 -0.82 14.51
N THR A 2 -3.02 -1.92 15.16
CA THR A 2 -1.73 -2.09 15.87
C THR A 2 -0.63 -2.53 14.88
N LEU A 3 0.64 -2.30 15.20
CA LEU A 3 1.76 -2.76 14.36
C LEU A 3 1.75 -4.29 14.18
N ALA A 4 1.39 -5.05 15.20
CA ALA A 4 1.28 -6.50 15.12
C ALA A 4 0.20 -6.93 14.11
N ALA A 5 -0.97 -6.27 14.13
CA ALA A 5 -2.03 -6.52 13.17
C ALA A 5 -1.60 -6.16 11.74
N ALA A 6 -0.93 -5.01 11.56
CA ALA A 6 -0.40 -4.61 10.26
C ALA A 6 0.62 -5.63 9.70
N LYS A 7 1.54 -6.13 10.55
CA LYS A 7 2.49 -7.18 10.17
C LYS A 7 1.81 -8.50 9.81
N GLY A 8 0.69 -8.83 10.44
CA GLY A 8 -0.09 -10.02 10.09
C GLY A 8 -0.77 -9.94 8.72
N LEU A 9 -1.06 -8.71 8.24
CA LEU A 9 -1.66 -8.49 6.91
C LEU A 9 -0.64 -8.61 5.78
N VAL A 10 0.64 -8.33 6.04
CA VAL A 10 1.70 -8.33 5.02
C VAL A 10 1.84 -9.67 4.29
N PRO A 11 1.91 -10.83 4.97
CA PRO A 11 1.92 -12.14 4.30
C PRO A 11 0.66 -12.38 3.47
N LEU A 12 -0.51 -11.90 3.92
CA LEU A 12 -1.77 -12.09 3.22
C LEU A 12 -1.85 -11.30 1.91
N LEU A 13 -1.18 -10.14 1.85
CA LEU A 13 -1.04 -9.36 0.61
C LEU A 13 -0.17 -10.08 -0.43
N HIS A 14 0.78 -10.93 0.00
CA HIS A 14 1.73 -11.61 -0.88
C HIS A 14 1.29 -13.03 -1.26
N THR A 15 0.97 -13.87 -0.28
CA THR A 15 0.72 -15.31 -0.48
C THR A 15 -0.75 -15.71 -0.34
N GLY A 16 -1.65 -14.76 -0.12
CA GLY A 16 -3.09 -15.03 -0.05
C GLY A 16 -3.67 -15.46 -1.40
N SER A 17 -4.85 -16.10 -1.38
CA SER A 17 -5.67 -16.21 -2.59
C SER A 17 -6.05 -14.83 -3.12
N GLU A 18 -6.49 -14.71 -4.38
CA GLU A 18 -6.92 -13.42 -4.96
C GLU A 18 -7.91 -12.67 -4.04
N LEU A 19 -8.91 -13.39 -3.53
CA LEU A 19 -9.88 -12.86 -2.56
C LEU A 19 -9.22 -12.37 -1.25
N MET A 20 -8.26 -13.14 -0.71
CA MET A 20 -7.55 -12.74 0.52
C MET A 20 -6.65 -11.54 0.29
N ARG A 21 -5.97 -11.46 -0.85
CA ARG A 21 -5.11 -10.32 -1.20
C ARG A 21 -5.95 -9.06 -1.37
N GLU A 22 -7.09 -9.16 -2.06
CA GLU A 22 -8.04 -8.06 -2.23
C GLU A 22 -8.63 -7.61 -0.88
N ALA A 23 -9.08 -8.56 -0.05
CA ALA A 23 -9.59 -8.24 1.29
C ALA A 23 -8.51 -7.60 2.18
N ALA A 24 -7.28 -8.10 2.14
CA ALA A 24 -6.15 -7.52 2.88
C ALA A 24 -5.84 -6.09 2.39
N ALA A 25 -5.84 -5.86 1.07
CA ALA A 25 -5.65 -4.52 0.50
C ALA A 25 -6.78 -3.57 0.93
N GLY A 26 -8.03 -4.02 0.92
CA GLY A 26 -9.18 -3.25 1.39
C GLY A 26 -9.09 -2.89 2.88
N VAL A 27 -8.66 -3.83 3.73
CA VAL A 27 -8.43 -3.55 5.16
C VAL A 27 -7.32 -2.52 5.35
N VAL A 28 -6.24 -2.62 4.58
CA VAL A 28 -5.14 -1.64 4.63
C VAL A 28 -5.61 -0.27 4.16
N ASN A 29 -6.39 -0.18 3.08
CA ASN A 29 -6.99 1.06 2.58
C ASN A 29 -7.87 1.73 3.66
N LEU A 30 -8.80 0.99 4.24
CA LEU A 30 -9.66 1.46 5.32
C LEU A 30 -8.84 1.94 6.53
N CYS A 31 -7.81 1.19 6.92
CA CYS A 31 -6.95 1.56 8.04
C CYS A 31 -6.08 2.79 7.73
N ALA A 32 -5.67 2.98 6.48
CA ALA A 32 -4.85 4.09 6.03
C ALA A 32 -5.56 5.44 6.11
N THR A 33 -6.86 5.50 6.45
CA THR A 33 -7.56 6.77 6.73
C THR A 33 -7.15 7.45 8.05
N SER A 34 -6.46 6.72 8.94
CA SER A 34 -6.00 7.23 10.24
C SER A 34 -4.48 7.32 10.30
N ASP A 35 -3.98 8.50 10.61
CA ASP A 35 -2.56 8.86 10.71
C ASP A 35 -1.75 7.89 11.57
N ARG A 36 -2.28 7.55 12.77
CA ARG A 36 -1.68 6.56 13.65
C ARG A 36 -1.55 5.18 13.00
N ASN A 37 -2.52 4.79 12.19
CA ASN A 37 -2.50 3.52 11.48
C ASN A 37 -1.54 3.56 10.29
N ARG A 38 -1.47 4.69 9.56
CA ARG A 38 -0.52 4.88 8.44
C ARG A 38 0.92 4.63 8.91
N VAL A 39 1.31 5.17 10.06
CA VAL A 39 2.63 4.90 10.68
C VAL A 39 2.85 3.40 10.92
N ASN A 40 1.85 2.69 11.43
CA ASN A 40 1.96 1.25 11.70
C ASN A 40 2.00 0.41 10.41
N ILE A 41 1.26 0.80 9.37
CA ILE A 41 1.24 0.17 8.05
C ILE A 41 2.61 0.32 7.37
N MET A 42 3.18 1.53 7.41
CA MET A 42 4.53 1.80 6.89
C MET A 42 5.59 1.00 7.65
N ARG A 43 5.54 1.00 8.99
CA ARG A 43 6.45 0.21 9.83
C ARG A 43 6.31 -1.29 9.65
N ALA A 44 5.15 -1.76 9.19
CA ALA A 44 4.93 -3.16 8.86
C ALA A 44 5.56 -3.57 7.52
N ARG A 45 6.06 -2.62 6.71
CA ARG A 45 6.54 -2.84 5.33
C ARG A 45 5.44 -3.32 4.38
N ALA A 46 4.22 -2.82 4.56
CA ALA A 46 3.10 -3.15 3.68
C ALA A 46 3.18 -2.49 2.29
N VAL A 47 4.06 -1.50 2.10
CA VAL A 47 4.20 -0.76 0.83
C VAL A 47 4.62 -1.68 -0.32
N GLU A 48 5.65 -2.50 -0.13
CA GLU A 48 6.15 -3.45 -1.15
C GLU A 48 5.05 -4.41 -1.66
N PRO A 49 4.31 -5.12 -0.79
CA PRO A 49 3.18 -5.95 -1.22
C PRO A 49 2.04 -5.19 -1.90
N LEU A 50 1.76 -3.94 -1.51
CA LEU A 50 0.72 -3.13 -2.16
C LEU A 50 1.15 -2.74 -3.58
N VAL A 51 2.43 -2.40 -3.78
CA VAL A 51 2.99 -2.13 -5.11
C VAL A 51 2.96 -3.39 -5.98
N GLU A 52 3.27 -4.54 -5.42
CA GLU A 52 3.17 -5.82 -6.13
C GLU A 52 1.71 -6.15 -6.51
N LEU A 53 0.75 -5.87 -5.63
CA LEU A 53 -0.67 -6.05 -5.90
C LEU A 53 -1.18 -5.15 -7.01
N LEU A 54 -0.61 -3.96 -7.20
CA LEU A 54 -0.93 -3.10 -8.34
C LEU A 54 -0.58 -3.75 -9.69
N HIS A 55 0.43 -4.62 -9.72
CA HIS A 55 0.86 -5.32 -10.93
C HIS A 55 0.18 -6.69 -11.10
N THR A 56 0.05 -7.45 -10.01
CA THR A 56 -0.35 -8.87 -10.04
C THR A 56 -1.73 -9.14 -9.45
N GLY A 57 -2.39 -8.13 -8.89
CA GLY A 57 -3.70 -8.23 -8.29
C GLY A 57 -4.84 -8.26 -9.32
N THR A 58 -6.02 -8.65 -8.86
CA THR A 58 -7.31 -8.46 -9.55
C THR A 58 -7.60 -6.96 -9.71
N GLU A 59 -8.56 -6.60 -10.56
CA GLU A 59 -8.99 -5.20 -10.72
C GLU A 59 -9.35 -4.55 -9.36
N GLY A 60 -10.13 -5.25 -8.52
CA GLY A 60 -10.46 -4.80 -7.17
C GLY A 60 -9.24 -4.66 -6.26
N ALA A 61 -8.33 -5.64 -6.27
CA ALA A 61 -7.11 -5.55 -5.46
C ALA A 61 -6.20 -4.38 -5.88
N ARG A 62 -6.10 -4.11 -7.19
CA ARG A 62 -5.34 -2.97 -7.73
C ARG A 62 -5.94 -1.64 -7.30
N GLU A 63 -7.26 -1.48 -7.39
CA GLU A 63 -7.94 -0.26 -6.96
C GLU A 63 -7.73 0.02 -5.46
N GLN A 64 -7.90 -1.01 -4.63
CA GLN A 64 -7.70 -0.91 -3.18
C GLN A 64 -6.24 -0.59 -2.85
N ALA A 65 -5.28 -1.25 -3.51
CA ALA A 65 -3.86 -1.01 -3.31
C ALA A 65 -3.45 0.41 -3.73
N GLY A 66 -3.91 0.89 -4.88
CA GLY A 66 -3.64 2.25 -5.36
C GLY A 66 -4.20 3.32 -4.42
N THR A 67 -5.42 3.13 -3.93
CA THR A 67 -6.06 4.05 -2.98
C THR A 67 -5.33 4.05 -1.63
N ALA A 68 -4.91 2.88 -1.15
CA ALA A 68 -4.12 2.76 0.07
C ALA A 68 -2.77 3.48 -0.07
N LEU A 69 -2.05 3.29 -1.18
CA LEU A 69 -0.77 3.95 -1.43
C LEU A 69 -0.93 5.48 -1.51
N ARG A 70 -1.93 5.99 -2.23
CA ARG A 70 -2.23 7.43 -2.28
C ARG A 70 -2.46 7.99 -0.87
N SER A 71 -3.28 7.29 -0.08
CA SER A 71 -3.53 7.67 1.31
C SER A 71 -2.24 7.70 2.14
N LEU A 72 -1.31 6.76 1.94
CA LEU A 72 -0.03 6.78 2.65
C LEU A 72 0.86 7.96 2.23
N VAL A 73 0.81 8.39 0.97
CA VAL A 73 1.58 9.55 0.47
C VAL A 73 1.01 10.87 0.99
N ASP A 74 -0.31 11.05 0.98
CA ASP A 74 -0.98 12.31 1.37
C ASP A 74 -0.70 12.69 2.84
N PHE A 75 -0.41 11.71 3.70
CA PHE A 75 -0.12 11.95 5.12
C PHE A 75 1.32 12.42 5.39
N ASN A 76 2.22 12.28 4.43
CA ASN A 76 3.64 12.15 4.71
C ASN A 76 4.45 13.47 4.67
N HIS A 77 3.79 14.61 4.87
CA HIS A 77 4.41 15.92 4.67
C HIS A 77 5.28 16.43 5.83
N GLU A 78 5.27 15.80 7.02
CA GLU A 78 5.82 16.42 8.24
C GLU A 78 7.03 15.71 8.88
N ASP A 79 7.39 14.48 8.50
CA ASP A 79 8.46 13.71 9.18
C ASP A 79 9.56 13.24 8.19
N GLU A 80 10.81 13.65 8.41
CA GLU A 80 11.97 13.33 7.55
C GLU A 80 12.18 11.82 7.34
N THR A 81 11.82 11.02 8.35
CA THR A 81 11.86 9.55 8.30
C THR A 81 10.85 9.01 7.29
N GLN A 82 9.76 9.72 7.09
CA GLN A 82 8.66 9.33 6.21
C GLN A 82 8.82 9.87 4.79
N ARG A 83 9.57 10.97 4.61
CA ARG A 83 9.92 11.53 3.28
C ARG A 83 10.60 10.51 2.37
N GLY A 84 11.49 9.66 2.90
CA GLY A 84 12.10 8.58 2.13
C GLY A 84 11.10 7.50 1.66
N VAL A 85 10.04 7.26 2.44
CA VAL A 85 8.96 6.34 2.05
C VAL A 85 8.07 6.98 0.97
N VAL A 86 7.82 8.31 1.02
CA VAL A 86 7.17 9.01 -0.10
C VAL A 86 7.95 8.82 -1.38
N THR A 87 9.27 9.02 -1.33
CA THR A 87 10.13 8.86 -2.51
C THR A 87 10.00 7.44 -3.06
N GLN A 88 10.05 6.40 -2.22
CA GLN A 88 9.83 5.02 -2.65
C GLN A 88 8.45 4.76 -3.26
N VAL A 89 7.38 5.30 -2.65
CA VAL A 89 6.01 5.13 -3.17
C VAL A 89 5.84 5.90 -4.47
N MET A 90 6.37 7.13 -4.57
CA MET A 90 6.31 7.94 -5.79
C MET A 90 7.12 7.31 -6.92
N GLU A 91 8.32 6.80 -6.67
CA GLU A 91 9.10 6.05 -7.68
C GLU A 91 8.29 4.83 -8.17
N ALA A 92 7.75 4.03 -7.25
CA ALA A 92 6.94 2.87 -7.62
C ALA A 92 5.69 3.25 -8.43
N VAL A 93 5.04 4.38 -8.10
CA VAL A 93 3.86 4.88 -8.82
C VAL A 93 4.21 5.53 -10.16
N GLU A 94 5.32 6.26 -10.28
CA GLU A 94 5.81 6.81 -11.55
C GLU A 94 6.16 5.69 -12.54
N HIS A 95 6.81 4.63 -12.06
CA HIS A 95 7.05 3.42 -12.86
C HIS A 95 5.75 2.75 -13.32
N LEU A 96 4.69 2.80 -12.50
CA LEU A 96 3.36 2.30 -12.86
C LEU A 96 2.66 3.17 -13.90
N VAL A 97 2.73 4.50 -13.79
CA VAL A 97 2.13 5.43 -14.76
C VAL A 97 2.86 5.36 -16.10
N ALA A 98 4.19 5.22 -16.09
CA ALA A 98 5.00 5.06 -17.31
C ALA A 98 4.64 3.76 -18.07
N ASN A 99 4.32 2.67 -17.36
CA ASN A 99 3.86 1.41 -17.97
C ASN A 99 2.39 1.44 -18.43
N GLN A 100 1.64 2.53 -18.18
CA GLN A 100 0.26 2.70 -18.66
C GLN A 100 0.13 3.69 -19.82
N GLN A 101 1.23 4.24 -20.35
CA GLN A 101 1.20 5.14 -21.52
C GLN A 101 1.35 4.45 -22.88
N ASP A 102 1.32 3.10 -22.94
CA ASP A 102 1.48 2.33 -24.19
C ASP A 102 0.16 1.70 -24.69
N TYR A 103 -0.97 2.42 -24.56
CA TYR A 103 -2.25 2.09 -25.18
C TYR A 103 -2.95 3.31 -25.80
#